data_AF-A0A925Q7J0-F1
#
_entry.id   AF-A0A925Q7J0-F1
#
_cell.length_a   1.000
_cell.length_b   1.000
_cell.length_c   1.000
_cell.angle_alpha   90.00
_cell.angle_beta   90.00
_cell.angle_gamma   90.00
#
_symmetry.space_group_name_H-M   'P 1'
#
loop_
_entity.id
_entity.type
_entity.pdbx_description
1 polymer ?
#
loop_
_entity_poly.entity_id
_entity_poly.type
_entity_poly.pdbx_seq_one_letter_code
_entity_poly.pdbx_strand_id
1 'polypeptide(L)'
;MNASAADIDALLPQTQCTRCGYTGCLPYAEAIARGEADINQCPPGGTETIVALADLTNRAATRLNFDNGLERAPTVAFIDESRCIGCTKCLPPCPVDAIVG
;
A
#
# COMPACT_ATOMS: atom_id res chain seq x y z
N MET A 1 19.43 15.53 -4.00
CA MET A 1 19.38 14.22 -4.69
C MET A 1 17.93 13.80 -4.62
N ASN A 2 17.26 13.60 -5.77
CA ASN A 2 15.86 13.17 -5.76
C ASN A 2 15.81 11.69 -5.37
N ALA A 3 14.87 11.32 -4.50
CA ALA A 3 14.65 9.94 -4.10
C ALA A 3 14.36 9.07 -5.34
N SER A 4 14.95 7.87 -5.40
CA SER A 4 14.66 6.95 -6.49
C SER A 4 13.29 6.28 -6.27
N ALA A 5 12.65 5.84 -7.36
CA ALA A 5 11.40 5.09 -7.27
C ALA A 5 11.56 3.79 -6.45
N ALA A 6 12.73 3.16 -6.51
CA ALA A 6 13.02 1.96 -5.74
C ALA A 6 13.08 2.23 -4.23
N ASP A 7 13.70 3.35 -3.82
CA ASP A 7 13.76 3.74 -2.41
C ASP A 7 12.37 4.09 -1.86
N ILE A 8 11.53 4.75 -2.68
CA ILE A 8 10.14 5.06 -2.35
C ILE A 8 9.32 3.77 -2.24
N ASP A 9 9.44 2.85 -3.20
CA ASP A 9 8.72 1.58 -3.20
C ASP A 9 9.05 0.74 -1.96
N ALA A 10 10.31 0.73 -1.52
CA ALA A 10 10.74 0.04 -0.31
C ALA A 10 10.08 0.58 0.99
N LEU A 11 9.59 1.83 0.99
CA LEU A 11 8.87 2.42 2.12
C LEU A 11 7.35 2.19 2.07
N LEU A 12 6.82 1.74 0.93
CA LEU A 12 5.41 1.42 0.80
C LEU A 12 5.10 0.09 1.50
N PRO A 13 3.85 -0.11 1.99
CA PRO A 13 3.49 -1.30 2.75
C PRO A 13 3.35 -2.58 1.90
N GLN A 14 3.66 -2.52 0.60
CA GLN A 14 3.65 -3.66 -0.34
C GLN A 14 2.34 -4.47 -0.35
N THR A 15 1.21 -3.83 -0.04
CA THR A 15 -0.11 -4.48 0.00
C THR A 15 -0.71 -4.73 -1.38
N GLN A 16 -0.18 -4.08 -2.42
CA GLN A 16 -0.67 -4.18 -3.81
C GLN A 16 -2.19 -3.91 -3.95
N CYS A 17 -2.76 -3.12 -3.05
CA CYS A 17 -4.21 -2.97 -2.92
C CYS A 17 -4.86 -1.97 -3.90
N THR A 18 -4.07 -1.27 -4.70
CA THR A 18 -4.49 -0.28 -5.72
C THR A 18 -5.35 0.91 -5.24
N ARG A 19 -5.53 1.09 -3.92
CA ARG A 19 -6.34 2.18 -3.34
C ARG A 19 -5.82 3.59 -3.64
N CYS A 20 -4.53 3.72 -3.96
CA CYS A 20 -3.93 4.96 -4.44
C CYS A 20 -4.32 5.32 -5.89
N GLY A 21 -5.01 4.44 -6.61
CA GLY A 21 -5.37 4.62 -8.03
C GLY A 21 -4.35 4.03 -9.02
N TYR A 22 -3.22 3.51 -8.53
CA TYR A 22 -2.18 2.86 -9.32
C TYR A 22 -2.30 1.33 -9.27
N THR A 23 -1.71 0.64 -10.23
CA THR A 23 -1.80 -0.84 -10.37
C THR A 23 -0.98 -1.62 -9.32
N GLY A 24 -0.20 -0.94 -8.48
CA GLY A 24 0.59 -1.53 -7.40
C GLY A 24 1.44 -0.49 -6.68
N CYS A 25 2.28 -0.93 -5.73
CA CYS A 25 3.19 -0.05 -5.00
C CYS A 25 4.25 0.61 -5.91
N LEU A 26 4.94 -0.18 -6.75
CA LEU A 26 6.00 0.37 -7.62
C LEU A 26 5.51 1.47 -8.58
N PRO A 27 4.39 1.33 -9.33
CA PRO A 27 3.89 2.41 -10.19
C PRO A 27 3.50 3.69 -9.42
N TYR A 28 3.02 3.55 -8.18
CA TYR A 28 2.77 4.70 -7.30
C TYR A 28 4.09 5.36 -6.87
N ALA A 29 5.10 4.56 -6.51
CA ALA A 29 6.42 5.04 -6.15
C ALA A 29 7.10 5.80 -7.30
N GLU A 30 6.99 5.28 -8.52
CA GLU A 30 7.47 5.96 -9.73
C GLU A 30 6.76 7.31 -9.95
N ALA A 31 5.44 7.37 -9.76
CA ALA A 31 4.69 8.62 -9.89
C ALA A 31 5.10 9.65 -8.83
N ILE A 32 5.36 9.23 -7.58
CA ILE A 32 5.94 10.10 -6.55
C ILE A 32 7.31 10.62 -6.97
N ALA A 33 8.20 9.73 -7.45
CA ALA A 33 9.56 10.09 -7.89
C ALA A 33 9.56 11.12 -9.04
N ARG A 34 8.55 11.05 -9.93
CA ARG A 34 8.33 12.01 -11.02
C ARG A 34 7.58 13.28 -10.60
N GLY A 35 7.07 13.34 -9.36
CA GLY A 35 6.26 14.47 -8.88
C GLY A 35 4.83 14.51 -9.46
N GLU A 36 4.35 13.41 -10.03
CA GLU A 36 3.01 13.26 -10.60
C GLU A 36 1.96 12.85 -9.55
N ALA A 37 2.42 12.37 -8.39
CA ALA A 37 1.58 11.92 -7.28
C ALA A 37 2.00 12.56 -5.94
N ASP A 38 1.03 12.69 -5.03
CA ASP A 38 1.30 13.09 -3.66
C ASP A 38 1.67 11.90 -2.78
N ILE A 39 2.46 12.16 -1.74
CA ILE A 39 2.97 11.14 -0.79
C ILE A 39 1.91 10.62 0.19
N ASN A 40 0.71 11.21 0.19
CA ASN A 40 -0.36 10.95 1.15
C ASN A 40 -1.51 10.12 0.60
N GLN A 41 -1.30 9.34 -0.47
CA GLN A 41 -2.37 8.59 -1.16
C GLN A 41 -2.37 7.09 -0.83
N CYS A 42 -1.56 6.64 0.15
CA CYS A 42 -1.47 5.23 0.57
C CYS A 42 -2.16 4.98 1.92
N PRO A 43 -3.49 4.72 1.96
CA PRO A 43 -4.21 4.41 3.19
C PRO A 43 -3.65 3.26 4.04
N PRO A 44 -3.21 2.11 3.47
CA PRO A 44 -2.66 1.04 4.31
C PRO A 44 -1.30 1.39 4.93
N GLY A 45 -0.55 2.33 4.33
CA GLY A 45 0.71 2.82 4.91
C GLY A 45 0.50 3.90 5.96
N GLY A 46 -0.63 4.61 5.88
CA GLY A 46 -1.07 5.53 6.92
C GLY A 46 -0.08 6.66 7.19
N THR A 47 -0.14 7.19 8.41
CA THR A 47 0.70 8.33 8.81
C THR A 47 2.20 7.99 8.80
N GLU A 48 2.56 6.77 9.18
CA GLU A 48 3.96 6.32 9.24
C GLU A 48 4.64 6.36 7.86
N THR A 49 4.00 5.77 6.84
CA THR A 49 4.52 5.82 5.47
C THR A 49 4.61 7.26 4.96
N ILE A 50 3.64 8.13 5.28
CA ILE A 50 3.68 9.53 4.84
C ILE A 50 4.90 10.27 5.42
N VAL A 51 5.19 10.07 6.71
CA VAL A 51 6.35 10.69 7.36
C VAL A 51 7.64 10.18 6.73
N ALA A 52 7.79 8.87 6.56
CA ALA A 52 8.98 8.28 5.94
C ALA A 52 9.19 8.79 4.50
N LEU A 53 8.12 8.89 3.71
CA LEU A 53 8.16 9.43 2.36
C LEU A 53 8.47 10.93 2.34
N ALA A 54 7.93 11.70 3.28
CA ALA A 54 8.21 13.13 3.42
C ALA A 54 9.70 13.38 3.65
N ASP A 55 10.30 12.63 4.59
CA ASP A 55 11.72 12.69 4.91
C ASP A 55 12.59 12.29 3.71
N LEU A 56 12.26 11.19 3.03
CA LEU A 56 13.01 10.69 1.87
C LEU A 56 12.93 11.64 0.67
N THR A 57 11.74 12.18 0.39
CA THR A 57 11.48 13.02 -0.80
C THR A 57 11.70 14.52 -0.54
N ASN A 58 12.06 14.90 0.69
CA ASN A 58 12.19 16.29 1.14
C ASN A 58 10.92 17.12 0.86
N ARG A 59 9.76 16.53 1.15
CA ARG A 59 8.42 17.16 1.04
C ARG A 59 7.85 17.38 2.44
N ALA A 60 6.90 18.28 2.59
CA ALA A 60 6.21 18.45 3.87
C ALA A 60 5.25 17.27 4.11
N ALA A 61 5.30 16.68 5.30
CA ALA A 61 4.32 15.67 5.70
C ALA A 61 2.92 16.29 5.76
N THR A 62 1.95 15.63 5.14
CA THR A 62 0.55 16.05 5.10
C THR A 62 -0.36 14.97 5.68
N ARG A 63 -1.64 15.29 5.88
CA ARG A 63 -2.62 14.29 6.28
C ARG A 63 -2.90 13.32 5.13
N LEU A 64 -3.18 12.06 5.45
CA LEU A 64 -3.69 11.07 4.50
C LEU A 64 -4.85 11.65 3.66
N ASN A 65 -4.78 11.42 2.34
CA ASN A 65 -5.85 11.75 1.41
C ASN A 65 -7.04 10.82 1.63
N PHE A 66 -8.14 11.39 2.10
CA PHE A 66 -9.35 10.64 2.39
C PHE A 66 -10.09 10.13 1.15
N ASP A 67 -9.80 10.67 -0.04
CA ASP A 67 -10.35 10.16 -1.29
C ASP A 67 -9.81 8.76 -1.62
N ASN A 68 -8.60 8.43 -1.15
CA ASN A 68 -8.03 7.07 -1.23
C ASN A 68 -8.55 6.15 -0.10
N GLY A 69 -9.25 6.74 0.88
CA GLY A 69 -9.89 6.10 2.01
C GLY A 69 -9.10 6.20 3.32
N LEU A 70 -9.57 5.47 4.33
CA LEU A 70 -9.05 5.56 5.69
C LEU A 70 -7.90 4.60 5.96
N GLU A 71 -7.01 5.03 6.85
CA GLU A 71 -6.03 4.18 7.55
C GLU A 71 -6.78 3.18 8.43
N ARG A 72 -6.33 1.92 8.43
CA ARG A 72 -6.88 0.82 9.22
C ARG A 72 -5.75 -0.10 9.65
N ALA A 73 -5.91 -0.74 10.80
CA ALA A 73 -4.98 -1.76 11.26
C ALA A 73 -4.86 -2.91 10.23
N PRO A 74 -3.67 -3.50 10.05
CA PRO A 74 -3.49 -4.71 9.27
C PRO A 74 -4.42 -5.84 9.73
N THR A 75 -4.93 -6.63 8.79
CA THR A 75 -5.84 -7.75 9.06
C THR A 75 -5.34 -9.02 8.39
N VAL A 76 -5.53 -10.16 9.05
CA VAL A 76 -5.21 -11.49 8.50
C VAL A 76 -6.48 -12.14 7.96
N ALA A 77 -6.39 -12.75 6.78
CA ALA A 77 -7.45 -13.61 6.26
C ALA A 77 -7.27 -15.03 6.81
N PHE A 78 -8.31 -15.55 7.47
CA PHE A 78 -8.30 -16.89 8.07
C PHE A 78 -9.32 -17.80 7.38
N ILE A 79 -8.91 -19.04 7.07
CA ILE A 79 -9.81 -20.07 6.52
C ILE A 79 -10.46 -20.84 7.67
N ASP A 80 -11.79 -20.81 7.73
CA ASP A 80 -12.55 -21.72 8.59
C ASP A 80 -12.59 -23.12 7.93
N GLU A 81 -11.79 -24.06 8.43
CA GLU A 81 -11.66 -25.38 7.80
C GLU A 81 -12.97 -26.17 7.83
N SER A 82 -13.85 -25.93 8.80
CA SER A 82 -15.15 -26.62 8.89
C SER A 82 -16.13 -26.24 7.77
N ARG A 83 -15.91 -25.08 7.14
CA ARG A 83 -16.71 -24.53 6.05
C ARG A 83 -15.97 -24.52 4.71
N CYS A 84 -14.68 -24.86 4.70
CA CYS A 84 -13.87 -24.88 3.50
C CYS A 84 -14.27 -26.05 2.59
N ILE A 85 -14.58 -25.74 1.34
CA ILE A 85 -14.93 -26.74 0.31
C ILE A 85 -13.83 -26.91 -0.76
N GLY A 86 -12.64 -26.34 -0.54
CA GLY A 86 -11.53 -26.43 -1.50
C GLY A 86 -11.72 -25.63 -2.79
N CYS A 87 -12.57 -24.60 -2.81
CA CYS A 87 -12.90 -23.86 -4.03
C CYS A 87 -11.81 -22.90 -4.55
N THR A 88 -10.72 -22.71 -3.78
CA THR A 88 -9.57 -21.83 -4.07
C THR A 88 -9.87 -20.35 -4.38
N LYS A 89 -11.12 -19.89 -4.23
CA LYS A 89 -11.52 -18.48 -4.46
C LYS A 89 -10.83 -17.47 -3.55
N CYS A 90 -10.26 -17.91 -2.43
CA CYS A 90 -9.47 -17.05 -1.56
C CYS A 90 -8.12 -16.65 -2.20
N LEU A 91 -7.53 -17.49 -3.07
CA LEU A 91 -6.19 -17.26 -3.62
C LEU A 91 -6.13 -16.04 -4.58
N PRO A 92 -6.98 -15.93 -5.63
CA PRO A 92 -6.85 -14.84 -6.60
C PRO A 92 -7.02 -13.42 -6.01
N PRO A 93 -7.95 -13.18 -5.06
CA PRO A 93 -8.11 -11.87 -4.43
C PRO A 93 -6.97 -11.47 -3.47
N CYS A 94 -6.10 -12.41 -3.07
CA CYS A 94 -5.02 -12.12 -2.14
C CYS A 94 -3.72 -11.83 -2.91
N PRO A 95 -3.29 -10.57 -3.03
CA PRO A 95 -2.15 -10.22 -3.90
C PRO A 95 -0.78 -10.48 -3.25
N VAL A 96 -0.76 -10.89 -1.98
CA VAL A 96 0.44 -10.95 -1.12
C VAL A 96 0.52 -12.24 -0.29
N ASP A 97 -0.30 -13.24 -0.62
CA ASP A 97 -0.33 -14.53 0.08
C ASP A 97 -0.57 -14.44 1.61
N ALA A 98 -1.42 -13.51 2.03
CA ALA A 98 -1.77 -13.26 3.43
C ALA A 98 -2.83 -14.23 4.01
N ILE A 99 -2.99 -15.42 3.44
CA ILE A 99 -4.01 -16.41 3.83
C ILE A 99 -3.38 -17.43 4.78
N VAL A 100 -3.97 -17.60 5.96
CA VAL A 100 -3.59 -18.63 6.93
C VAL A 100 -4.75 -19.63 7.05
N GLY A 101 -4.42 -20.91 7.09
CA GLY A 101 -5.35 -22.01 7.31
C GLY A 101 -4.62 -23.31 7.61
#